data_AF-A0A2T6DQJ3-F1
#
_entry.id   AF-A0A2T6DQJ3-F1
#
_cell.length_a   1.000
_cell.length_b   1.000
_cell.length_c   1.000
_cell.angle_alpha   90.00
_cell.angle_beta   90.00
_cell.angle_gamma   90.00
#
_symmetry.space_group_name_H-M   'P 1'
#
loop_
_entity.id
_entity.type
_entity.pdbx_description
1 polymer ?
#
loop_
_entity_poly.entity_id
_entity_poly.type
_entity_poly.pdbx_seq_one_letter_code
_entity_poly.pdbx_strand_id
1 'polypeptide(L)'
;MNAFQRWLPLTLFCLGSTAFSSGAASDQPHLPANRLTRTVEGIRFEYSPGEDELVDALAAKAAAWNRDVADREAKWLASLETAPAPLSARDLRAHRDEILRQLAVAMGLDEPTPLQVAVFNRMFKPYEDLEGTTEKLTEAIWHMSNLRYVTVWEKPELAARLKSGEKIAYFSWEPKTELVRFDYVPTVPPEAVAEKQKADEAVAQSQLESEFNYNLKDGVIDVGAGFTFKTGGDSQIKADPLPPRRTYNLVEPAESVPFPVVRKDTQAKLPVEQFAETAIKNVQSLLDESGQSFRSGNLVIAHTIFHEVVEAGLVDRYIGSPDRRWFCEGIANYVAWKVIRDRAGADVARQAYDLQAQLASSAPLQRKVRLLRWVAAEKQRKEDKGSPVSKAHYAFATRAIFMMADSCGEDSVPKLLKEIGKTPRRQVDMKTVARCYRQTTGRRLDDLIRAAEKQPVPKPTQPPAHAPAAASQKPAS
;
A
#
# COMPACT_ATOMS: atom_id res chain seq x y z
N MET A 1 -7.79 4.09 -16.60
CA MET A 1 -8.36 2.89 -15.94
C MET A 1 -7.62 2.74 -14.62
N ASN A 2 -8.20 3.29 -13.56
CA ASN A 2 -7.47 3.87 -12.42
C ASN A 2 -7.39 2.92 -11.22
N ALA A 3 -6.40 3.17 -10.36
CA ALA A 3 -6.04 2.43 -9.15
C ALA A 3 -7.25 2.05 -8.27
N PHE A 4 -8.24 2.93 -8.12
CA PHE A 4 -9.42 2.68 -7.30
C PHE A 4 -10.34 1.54 -7.80
N GLN A 5 -10.38 1.25 -9.11
CA GLN A 5 -11.12 0.10 -9.65
C GLN A 5 -10.36 -1.24 -9.48
N ARG A 6 -9.08 -1.19 -9.05
CA ARG A 6 -8.23 -2.37 -8.82
C ARG A 6 -7.96 -2.68 -7.35
N TRP A 7 -8.29 -1.77 -6.43
CA TRP A 7 -8.37 -2.07 -4.99
C TRP A 7 -9.68 -2.79 -4.62
N LEU A 8 -10.65 -2.82 -5.54
CA LEU A 8 -11.99 -3.37 -5.30
C LEU A 8 -12.27 -4.82 -5.77
N PRO A 9 -11.43 -5.54 -6.56
CA PRO A 9 -11.54 -6.97 -6.61
C PRO A 9 -10.66 -7.51 -5.49
N LEU A 10 -11.16 -7.43 -4.24
CA LEU A 10 -10.90 -8.50 -3.29
C LEU A 10 -11.42 -9.76 -3.97
N THR A 11 -10.52 -10.41 -4.71
CA THR A 11 -10.83 -11.61 -5.43
C THR A 11 -10.91 -12.66 -4.35
N LEU A 12 -12.13 -12.91 -3.85
CA LEU A 12 -12.44 -14.12 -3.11
C LEU A 12 -11.84 -15.25 -3.95
N PHE A 13 -10.81 -15.89 -3.41
CA PHE A 13 -10.01 -16.87 -4.10
C PHE A 13 -10.88 -18.11 -4.32
N CYS A 14 -11.71 -18.07 -5.37
CA CYS A 14 -12.31 -19.24 -5.98
C CYS A 14 -11.21 -19.93 -6.80
N LEU A 15 -10.20 -20.50 -6.13
CA LEU A 15 -9.29 -21.43 -6.80
C LEU A 15 -10.11 -22.61 -7.35
N GLY A 16 -9.91 -22.86 -8.64
CA GLY A 16 -10.38 -24.03 -9.36
C GLY A 16 -11.52 -23.75 -10.33
N SER A 17 -11.18 -23.22 -11.51
CA SER A 17 -11.99 -23.37 -12.73
C SER A 17 -11.92 -24.83 -13.17
N THR A 18 -12.72 -25.71 -12.58
CA THR A 18 -12.96 -27.04 -13.18
C THR A 18 -14.08 -26.87 -14.21
N ALA A 19 -13.72 -26.95 -15.49
CA ALA A 19 -14.68 -27.17 -16.56
C ALA A 19 -15.47 -28.45 -16.25
N PHE A 20 -16.80 -28.36 -16.25
CA PHE A 20 -17.65 -29.53 -16.08
C PHE A 20 -17.62 -30.36 -17.37
N SER A 21 -17.28 -31.64 -17.25
CA SER A 21 -17.61 -32.63 -18.28
C SER A 21 -19.10 -32.92 -18.21
N SER A 22 -19.81 -32.67 -19.30
CA SER A 22 -21.24 -32.95 -19.47
C SER A 22 -21.50 -34.46 -19.52
N GLY A 23 -21.76 -35.06 -18.37
CA GLY A 23 -22.43 -36.37 -18.26
C GLY A 23 -23.93 -36.15 -18.19
N ALA A 24 -24.66 -36.63 -19.20
CA ALA A 24 -26.10 -36.46 -19.34
C ALA A 24 -26.91 -37.27 -18.31
N ALA A 25 -27.83 -36.60 -17.60
CA ALA A 25 -29.20 -37.02 -17.33
C ALA A 25 -29.98 -35.78 -16.87
N SER A 26 -31.00 -35.39 -17.64
CA SER A 26 -31.80 -34.19 -17.39
C SER A 26 -32.92 -34.47 -16.39
N ASP A 27 -32.58 -34.47 -15.10
CA ASP A 27 -33.53 -34.10 -14.06
C ASP A 27 -33.20 -32.65 -13.71
N GLN A 28 -34.07 -31.70 -14.07
CA GLN A 28 -33.94 -30.36 -13.50
C GLN A 28 -34.10 -30.53 -11.99
N PRO A 29 -33.09 -30.18 -11.17
CA PRO A 29 -33.21 -30.32 -9.73
C PRO A 29 -34.39 -29.47 -9.27
N HIS A 30 -35.38 -30.10 -8.64
CA HIS A 30 -36.44 -29.38 -7.93
C HIS A 30 -35.76 -28.47 -6.91
N LEU A 31 -35.72 -27.17 -7.20
CA LEU A 31 -35.19 -26.17 -6.28
C LEU A 31 -36.06 -26.18 -5.02
N PRO A 32 -35.52 -26.45 -3.81
CA PRO A 32 -36.33 -26.43 -2.61
C PRO A 32 -36.86 -25.01 -2.40
N ALA A 33 -38.17 -24.83 -2.54
CA ALA A 33 -38.84 -23.55 -2.30
C ALA A 33 -38.76 -23.08 -0.83
N ASN A 34 -38.17 -23.89 0.05
CA ASN A 34 -38.23 -23.75 1.50
C ASN A 34 -36.82 -23.62 2.09
N ARG A 35 -36.11 -22.51 1.81
CA ARG A 35 -34.91 -22.20 2.59
C ARG A 35 -35.32 -21.98 4.04
N LEU A 36 -34.59 -22.60 4.95
CA LEU A 36 -34.80 -22.47 6.39
C LEU A 36 -34.08 -21.21 6.87
N THR A 37 -34.67 -20.53 7.84
CA THR A 37 -34.03 -19.43 8.55
C THR A 37 -33.89 -19.79 10.02
N ARG A 38 -32.70 -19.61 10.59
CA ARG A 38 -32.41 -19.84 12.01
C ARG A 38 -31.55 -18.71 12.56
N THR A 39 -31.80 -18.27 13.78
CA THR A 39 -30.94 -17.29 14.46
C THR A 39 -30.22 -17.98 15.62
N VAL A 40 -28.89 -17.92 15.63
CA VAL A 40 -28.04 -18.51 16.66
C VAL A 40 -27.05 -17.44 17.13
N GLU A 41 -26.99 -17.20 18.45
CA GLU A 41 -26.15 -16.14 19.05
C GLU A 41 -26.29 -14.76 18.37
N GLY A 42 -27.51 -14.42 17.92
CA GLY A 42 -27.79 -13.15 17.23
C GLY A 42 -27.40 -13.10 15.75
N ILE A 43 -26.87 -14.19 15.20
CA ILE A 43 -26.52 -14.33 13.77
C ILE A 43 -27.66 -15.04 13.06
N ARG A 44 -28.24 -14.41 12.03
CA ARG A 44 -29.24 -15.04 11.17
C ARG A 44 -28.56 -15.94 10.14
N PHE A 45 -29.06 -17.14 9.95
CA PHE A 45 -28.64 -18.10 8.92
C PHE A 45 -29.80 -18.39 8.00
N GLU A 46 -29.57 -18.32 6.68
CA GLU A 46 -30.49 -18.84 5.66
C GLU A 46 -29.82 -19.99 4.91
N TYR A 47 -30.45 -21.16 4.85
CA TYR A 47 -29.83 -22.40 4.37
C TYR A 47 -30.85 -23.40 3.82
N SER A 48 -30.37 -24.44 3.15
CA SER A 48 -31.23 -25.47 2.54
C SER A 48 -31.51 -26.62 3.53
N PRO A 49 -32.68 -27.28 3.46
CA PRO A 49 -32.99 -28.38 4.37
C PRO A 49 -31.90 -29.47 4.41
N GLY A 50 -31.53 -29.92 5.61
CA GLY A 50 -30.49 -30.93 5.82
C GLY A 50 -29.11 -30.36 6.17
N GLU A 51 -28.93 -29.02 6.15
CA GLU A 51 -27.67 -28.36 6.52
C GLU A 51 -27.62 -27.92 8.00
N ASP A 52 -28.49 -28.45 8.87
CA ASP A 52 -28.61 -28.02 10.26
C ASP A 52 -27.29 -28.15 11.05
N GLU A 53 -26.59 -29.28 10.89
CA GLU A 53 -25.29 -29.55 11.53
C GLU A 53 -24.22 -28.56 11.05
N LEU A 54 -24.21 -28.25 9.74
CA LEU A 54 -23.30 -27.25 9.18
C LEU A 54 -23.59 -25.86 9.73
N VAL A 55 -24.86 -25.49 9.85
CA VAL A 55 -25.23 -24.20 10.43
C VAL A 55 -24.86 -24.12 11.90
N ASP A 56 -24.95 -25.21 12.68
CA ASP A 56 -24.50 -25.22 14.08
C ASP A 56 -22.98 -25.03 14.18
N ALA A 57 -22.21 -25.74 13.35
CA ALA A 57 -20.76 -25.55 13.28
C ALA A 57 -20.37 -24.13 12.85
N LEU A 58 -21.01 -23.59 11.81
CA LEU A 58 -20.79 -22.22 11.35
C LEU A 58 -21.17 -21.19 12.40
N ALA A 59 -22.28 -21.37 13.11
CA ALA A 59 -22.73 -20.47 14.17
C ALA A 59 -21.70 -20.38 15.30
N ALA A 60 -21.20 -21.52 15.78
CA ALA A 60 -20.18 -21.55 16.82
C ALA A 60 -18.90 -20.81 16.40
N LYS A 61 -18.41 -21.04 15.17
CA LYS A 61 -17.20 -20.38 14.66
C LYS A 61 -17.43 -18.89 14.36
N ALA A 62 -18.58 -18.54 13.78
CA ALA A 62 -18.94 -17.16 13.47
C ALA A 62 -19.11 -16.31 14.74
N ALA A 63 -19.68 -16.88 15.80
CA ALA A 63 -19.82 -16.15 17.06
C ALA A 63 -18.47 -15.99 17.78
N ALA A 64 -17.60 -17.00 17.75
CA ALA A 64 -16.23 -16.87 18.23
C ALA A 64 -15.46 -15.79 17.46
N TRP A 65 -15.65 -15.74 16.14
CA TRP A 65 -15.10 -14.70 15.28
C TRP A 65 -15.65 -13.31 15.61
N ASN A 66 -16.96 -13.13 15.77
CA ASN A 66 -17.55 -11.84 16.13
C ASN A 66 -17.00 -11.31 17.47
N ARG A 67 -16.73 -12.18 18.44
CA ARG A 67 -16.07 -11.80 19.70
C ARG A 67 -14.63 -11.32 19.46
N ASP A 68 -13.84 -12.06 18.67
CA ASP A 68 -12.48 -11.64 18.30
C ASP A 68 -12.47 -10.31 17.53
N VAL A 69 -13.41 -10.12 16.59
CA VAL A 69 -13.62 -8.84 15.89
C VAL A 69 -13.92 -7.71 16.85
N ALA A 70 -14.88 -7.89 17.76
CA ALA A 70 -15.23 -6.86 18.74
C ALA A 70 -14.04 -6.50 19.64
N ASP A 71 -13.26 -7.49 20.07
CA ASP A 71 -12.04 -7.27 20.85
C ASP A 71 -10.96 -6.52 20.05
N ARG A 72 -10.76 -6.86 18.77
CA ARG A 72 -9.82 -6.18 17.88
C ARG A 72 -10.25 -4.76 17.55
N GLU A 73 -11.54 -4.56 17.28
CA GLU A 73 -12.15 -3.25 17.03
C GLU A 73 -11.99 -2.36 18.27
N ALA A 74 -12.31 -2.85 19.46
CA ALA A 74 -12.12 -2.11 20.71
C ALA A 74 -10.65 -1.71 20.94
N LYS A 75 -9.70 -2.62 20.67
CA LYS A 75 -8.25 -2.32 20.73
C LYS A 75 -7.84 -1.28 19.69
N TRP A 76 -8.38 -1.37 18.48
CA TRP A 76 -8.10 -0.41 17.41
C TRP A 76 -8.67 0.97 17.75
N LEU A 77 -9.92 1.08 18.18
CA LEU A 77 -10.54 2.33 18.63
C LEU A 77 -9.75 2.95 19.79
N ALA A 78 -9.37 2.15 20.79
CA ALA A 78 -8.50 2.62 21.87
C ALA A 78 -7.15 3.14 21.34
N SER A 79 -6.58 2.51 20.30
CA SER A 79 -5.35 2.98 19.67
C SER A 79 -5.50 4.32 18.94
N LEU A 80 -6.70 4.65 18.43
CA LEU A 80 -6.97 5.96 17.82
C LEU A 80 -6.98 7.10 18.85
N GLU A 81 -7.33 6.79 20.10
CA GLU A 81 -7.30 7.74 21.22
C GLU A 81 -5.88 8.00 21.74
N THR A 82 -4.94 7.08 21.50
CA THR A 82 -3.54 7.25 21.87
C THR A 82 -2.80 8.27 20.98
N ALA A 83 -1.53 8.55 21.31
CA ALA A 83 -0.67 9.39 20.48
C ALA A 83 -0.69 8.91 19.02
N PRO A 84 -0.65 9.84 18.03
CA PRO A 84 -0.72 9.47 16.63
C PRO A 84 0.35 8.43 16.29
N ALA A 85 -0.05 7.41 15.54
CA ALA A 85 0.91 6.42 15.05
C ALA A 85 2.02 7.14 14.27
N PRO A 86 3.31 6.79 14.48
CA PRO A 86 4.41 7.42 13.74
C PRO A 86 4.15 7.40 12.24
N LEU A 87 4.36 8.54 11.59
CA LEU A 87 4.16 8.75 10.15
C LEU A 87 2.71 8.64 9.63
N SER A 88 1.72 8.50 10.51
CA SER A 88 0.31 8.79 10.17
C SER A 88 0.17 10.21 9.65
N ALA A 89 -0.86 10.53 8.88
CA ALA A 89 -1.08 11.90 8.45
C ALA A 89 -1.31 12.83 9.66
N ARG A 90 -1.84 12.31 10.77
CA ARG A 90 -1.90 13.04 12.04
C ARG A 90 -0.52 13.36 12.62
N ASP A 91 0.42 12.40 12.65
CA ASP A 91 1.82 12.63 13.07
C ASP A 91 2.52 13.63 12.16
N LEU A 92 2.44 13.42 10.83
CA LEU A 92 3.08 14.30 9.85
C LEU A 92 2.55 15.75 9.94
N ARG A 93 1.26 15.95 10.23
CA ARG A 93 0.70 17.29 10.46
C ARG A 93 1.24 17.91 11.75
N ALA A 94 1.19 17.17 12.85
CA ALA A 94 1.59 17.66 14.17
C ALA A 94 3.08 18.01 14.23
N HIS A 95 3.91 17.29 13.46
CA HIS A 95 5.36 17.42 13.47
C HIS A 95 5.95 17.92 12.15
N ARG A 96 5.14 18.57 11.32
CA ARG A 96 5.51 19.04 9.99
C ARG A 96 6.84 19.79 9.96
N ASP A 97 6.99 20.82 10.79
CA ASP A 97 8.16 21.70 10.76
C ASP A 97 9.41 21.00 11.31
N GLU A 98 9.23 20.10 12.28
CA GLU A 98 10.29 19.26 12.81
C GLU A 98 10.80 18.30 11.73
N ILE A 99 9.90 17.61 11.02
CA ILE A 99 10.23 16.68 9.93
C ILE A 99 10.94 17.40 8.79
N LEU A 100 10.42 18.56 8.36
CA LEU A 100 11.05 19.38 7.32
C LEU A 100 12.47 19.80 7.72
N ARG A 101 12.68 20.19 8.98
CA ARG A 101 14.02 20.50 9.50
C ARG A 101 14.93 19.28 9.52
N GLN A 102 14.44 18.11 9.94
CA GLN A 102 15.20 16.87 9.94
C GLN A 102 15.65 16.49 8.52
N LEU A 103 14.76 16.60 7.52
CA LEU A 103 15.09 16.37 6.11
C LEU A 103 16.14 17.38 5.62
N ALA A 104 16.00 18.66 5.94
CA ALA A 104 16.96 19.70 5.57
C ALA A 104 18.34 19.47 6.19
N VAL A 105 18.42 19.19 7.49
CA VAL A 105 19.68 18.90 8.21
C VAL A 105 20.36 17.66 7.66
N ALA A 106 19.61 16.60 7.34
CA ALA A 106 20.16 15.40 6.71
C ALA A 106 20.76 15.67 5.31
N MET A 107 20.36 16.77 4.66
CA MET A 107 20.94 17.27 3.41
C MET A 107 22.08 18.28 3.61
N GLY A 108 22.40 18.65 4.85
CA GLY A 108 23.41 19.67 5.16
C GLY A 108 22.90 21.11 4.97
N LEU A 109 21.58 21.31 5.03
CA LEU A 109 20.94 22.62 5.10
C LEU A 109 20.62 22.97 6.56
N ASP A 110 20.69 24.26 6.90
CA ASP A 110 20.33 24.72 8.25
C ASP A 110 18.79 24.76 8.45
N GLU A 111 18.05 25.09 7.39
CA GLU A 111 16.59 25.21 7.37
C GLU A 111 16.01 24.68 6.04
N PRO A 112 14.75 24.20 6.02
CA PRO A 112 14.11 23.72 4.79
C PRO A 112 13.93 24.86 3.78
N THR A 113 14.10 24.55 2.49
CA THR A 113 13.91 25.55 1.44
C THR A 113 12.41 25.81 1.18
N PRO A 114 12.04 26.99 0.62
CA PRO A 114 10.65 27.25 0.25
C PRO A 114 10.05 26.19 -0.69
N LEU A 115 10.87 25.59 -1.57
CA LEU A 115 10.41 24.53 -2.46
C LEU A 115 10.13 23.23 -1.70
N GLN A 116 10.96 22.86 -0.73
CA GLN A 116 10.73 21.70 0.14
C GLN A 116 9.42 21.82 0.91
N VAL A 117 9.18 23.00 1.51
CA VAL A 117 7.95 23.35 2.23
C VAL A 117 6.73 23.23 1.32
N ALA A 118 6.82 23.74 0.08
CA ALA A 118 5.74 23.69 -0.89
C ALA A 118 5.42 22.25 -1.36
N VAL A 119 6.45 21.45 -1.66
CA VAL A 119 6.30 20.05 -2.08
C VAL A 119 5.68 19.22 -0.96
N PHE A 120 6.14 19.38 0.28
CA PHE A 120 5.56 18.69 1.43
C PHE A 120 4.06 18.97 1.54
N ASN A 121 3.67 20.25 1.58
CA ASN A 121 2.26 20.63 1.73
C ASN A 121 1.38 20.06 0.61
N ARG A 122 1.89 20.12 -0.62
CA ARG A 122 1.17 19.64 -1.79
C ARG A 122 0.95 18.13 -1.75
N MET A 123 1.97 17.35 -1.39
CA MET A 123 1.85 15.89 -1.33
C MET A 123 1.13 15.40 -0.08
N PHE A 124 1.23 16.15 1.01
CA PHE A 124 0.61 15.80 2.27
C PHE A 124 -0.93 15.84 2.19
N LYS A 125 -1.50 16.77 1.43
CA LYS A 125 -2.97 16.92 1.34
C LYS A 125 -3.67 15.66 0.80
N PRO A 126 -3.28 15.07 -0.35
CA PRO A 126 -3.86 13.79 -0.80
C PRO A 126 -3.65 12.64 0.19
N TYR A 127 -2.51 12.62 0.89
CA TYR A 127 -2.26 11.58 1.90
C TYR A 127 -3.21 11.72 3.10
N GLU A 128 -3.43 12.93 3.59
CA GLU A 128 -4.40 13.22 4.64
C GLU A 128 -5.83 12.81 4.24
N ASP A 129 -6.25 13.10 3.01
CA ASP A 129 -7.56 12.69 2.50
C ASP A 129 -7.67 11.17 2.36
N LEU A 130 -6.59 10.51 1.92
CA LEU A 130 -6.54 9.06 1.79
C LEU A 130 -6.60 8.38 3.16
N GLU A 131 -5.83 8.83 4.15
CA GLU A 131 -5.85 8.26 5.50
C GLU A 131 -7.25 8.38 6.13
N GLY A 132 -7.90 9.55 6.01
CA GLY A 132 -9.28 9.72 6.47
C GLY A 132 -10.28 8.80 5.75
N THR A 133 -10.04 8.51 4.46
CA THR A 133 -10.84 7.52 3.71
C THR A 133 -10.58 6.10 4.19
N THR A 134 -9.32 5.77 4.47
CA THR A 134 -8.88 4.47 4.98
C THR A 134 -9.41 4.19 6.38
N GLU A 135 -9.46 5.19 7.27
CA GLU A 135 -10.09 5.06 8.60
C GLU A 135 -11.56 4.66 8.47
N LYS A 136 -12.34 5.39 7.65
CA LYS A 136 -13.75 5.06 7.38
C LYS A 136 -13.92 3.68 6.73
N LEU A 137 -13.04 3.33 5.80
CA LEU A 137 -13.08 2.02 5.16
C LEU A 137 -12.76 0.92 6.17
N THR A 138 -11.81 1.15 7.07
CA THR A 138 -11.47 0.22 8.16
C THR A 138 -12.65 0.05 9.11
N GLU A 139 -13.33 1.12 9.50
CA GLU A 139 -14.57 1.07 10.29
C GLU A 139 -15.68 0.30 9.56
N ALA A 140 -15.91 0.59 8.28
CA ALA A 140 -16.86 -0.17 7.46
C ALA A 140 -16.48 -1.65 7.38
N ILE A 141 -15.19 -1.96 7.24
CA ILE A 141 -14.66 -3.33 7.24
C ILE A 141 -14.95 -4.01 8.59
N TRP A 142 -14.72 -3.36 9.72
CA TRP A 142 -15.06 -3.91 11.05
C TRP A 142 -16.55 -4.19 11.18
N HIS A 143 -17.41 -3.26 10.74
CA HIS A 143 -18.85 -3.48 10.72
C HIS A 143 -19.27 -4.67 9.83
N MET A 144 -18.65 -4.84 8.67
CA MET A 144 -18.89 -6.00 7.79
C MET A 144 -18.31 -7.30 8.34
N SER A 145 -17.28 -7.21 9.17
CA SER A 145 -16.64 -8.36 9.82
C SER A 145 -17.51 -8.95 10.92
N ASN A 146 -18.41 -8.15 11.48
CA ASN A 146 -19.42 -8.60 12.43
C ASN A 146 -20.53 -9.35 11.67
N LEU A 147 -20.41 -10.67 11.62
CA LEU A 147 -21.32 -11.56 10.90
C LEU A 147 -22.68 -11.54 11.59
N ARG A 148 -23.65 -10.84 11.00
CA ARG A 148 -25.04 -10.78 11.48
C ARG A 148 -26.01 -11.58 10.62
N TYR A 149 -25.64 -11.85 9.38
CA TYR A 149 -26.43 -12.61 8.44
C TYR A 149 -25.52 -13.47 7.56
N VAL A 150 -25.73 -14.78 7.55
CA VAL A 150 -24.98 -15.75 6.75
C VAL A 150 -25.96 -16.52 5.87
N THR A 151 -25.64 -16.68 4.58
CA THR A 151 -26.41 -17.54 3.67
C THR A 151 -25.57 -18.74 3.26
N VAL A 152 -26.05 -19.96 3.49
CA VAL A 152 -25.36 -21.19 3.09
C VAL A 152 -25.98 -21.71 1.79
N TRP A 153 -25.14 -21.93 0.79
CA TRP A 153 -25.51 -22.35 -0.55
C TRP A 153 -24.78 -23.61 -0.96
N GLU A 154 -25.51 -24.60 -1.45
CA GLU A 154 -24.90 -25.63 -2.31
C GLU A 154 -24.64 -25.04 -3.70
N LYS A 155 -23.44 -25.24 -4.25
CA LYS A 155 -23.08 -24.69 -5.56
C LYS A 155 -24.09 -25.06 -6.67
N PRO A 156 -24.59 -26.31 -6.79
CA PRO A 156 -25.58 -26.65 -7.81
C PRO A 156 -26.91 -25.89 -7.64
N GLU A 157 -27.38 -25.71 -6.41
CA GLU A 157 -28.60 -24.97 -6.12
C GLU A 157 -28.46 -23.50 -6.52
N LEU A 158 -27.39 -22.85 -6.06
CA LEU A 158 -27.10 -21.45 -6.38
C LEU A 158 -27.01 -21.24 -7.89
N ALA A 159 -26.32 -22.14 -8.60
CA ALA A 159 -26.21 -22.08 -10.05
C ALA A 159 -27.59 -22.22 -10.74
N ALA A 160 -28.42 -23.16 -10.29
CA ALA A 160 -29.75 -23.39 -10.87
C ALA A 160 -30.70 -22.20 -10.67
N ARG A 161 -30.66 -21.55 -9.50
CA ARG A 161 -31.43 -20.32 -9.23
C ARG A 161 -30.96 -19.14 -10.07
N LEU A 162 -29.64 -18.93 -10.17
CA LEU A 162 -29.11 -17.86 -11.01
C LEU A 162 -29.42 -18.11 -12.50
N LYS A 163 -29.36 -19.37 -12.95
CA LYS A 163 -29.77 -19.79 -14.31
C LYS A 163 -31.26 -19.52 -14.58
N SER A 164 -32.13 -19.62 -13.58
CA SER A 164 -33.58 -19.33 -13.72
C SER A 164 -33.90 -17.84 -13.73
N GLY A 165 -32.90 -16.98 -13.51
CA GLY A 165 -33.06 -15.52 -13.47
C GLY A 165 -33.34 -14.95 -12.08
N GLU A 166 -33.26 -15.78 -11.03
CA GLU A 166 -33.37 -15.29 -9.65
C GLU A 166 -32.22 -14.31 -9.35
N LYS A 167 -32.57 -13.14 -8.82
CA LYS A 167 -31.58 -12.14 -8.39
C LYS A 167 -31.16 -12.45 -6.97
N ILE A 168 -29.99 -13.06 -6.82
CA ILE A 168 -29.38 -13.34 -5.51
C ILE A 168 -28.31 -12.30 -5.25
N ALA A 169 -28.32 -11.70 -4.05
CA ALA A 169 -27.36 -10.66 -3.67
C ALA A 169 -25.91 -11.16 -3.88
N TYR A 170 -25.10 -10.33 -4.55
CA TYR A 170 -23.68 -10.58 -4.86
C TYR A 170 -23.38 -11.77 -5.76
N PHE A 171 -24.38 -12.41 -6.37
CA PHE A 171 -24.12 -13.48 -7.32
C PHE A 171 -24.71 -13.16 -8.69
N SER A 172 -23.95 -13.50 -9.73
CA SER A 172 -24.44 -13.50 -11.10
C SER A 172 -24.08 -14.80 -11.81
N TRP A 173 -24.87 -15.09 -12.85
CA TRP A 173 -24.62 -16.18 -13.77
C TRP A 173 -23.86 -15.67 -14.99
N GLU A 174 -22.76 -16.32 -15.36
CA GLU A 174 -22.10 -16.09 -16.64
C GLU A 174 -22.51 -17.18 -17.66
N PRO A 175 -23.38 -16.88 -18.64
CA PRO A 175 -23.90 -17.89 -19.56
C PRO A 175 -22.84 -18.54 -20.45
N LYS A 176 -21.75 -17.83 -20.75
CA LYS A 176 -20.70 -18.30 -21.67
C LYS A 176 -19.81 -19.38 -21.08
N THR A 177 -19.50 -19.25 -19.79
CA THR A 177 -18.58 -20.13 -19.08
C THR A 177 -19.30 -21.11 -18.18
N GLU A 178 -20.61 -20.93 -18.02
CA GLU A 178 -21.44 -21.63 -17.05
C GLU A 178 -20.91 -21.51 -15.61
N LEU A 179 -20.39 -20.34 -15.26
CA LEU A 179 -19.84 -20.07 -13.94
C LEU A 179 -20.75 -19.15 -13.13
N VAL A 180 -20.90 -19.50 -11.85
CA VAL A 180 -21.39 -18.58 -10.83
C VAL A 180 -20.27 -17.60 -10.49
N ARG A 181 -20.55 -16.31 -10.65
CA ARG A 181 -19.64 -15.23 -10.26
C ARG A 181 -20.13 -14.62 -8.97
N PHE A 182 -19.17 -14.31 -8.09
CA PHE A 182 -19.42 -13.51 -6.90
C PHE A 182 -19.09 -12.06 -7.22
N ASP A 183 -20.12 -11.24 -7.39
CA ASP A 183 -20.05 -9.83 -7.73
C ASP A 183 -20.27 -8.99 -6.46
N TYR A 184 -19.34 -9.10 -5.51
CA TYR A 184 -19.32 -8.16 -4.41
C TYR A 184 -18.77 -6.82 -4.89
N VAL A 185 -19.67 -5.89 -5.12
CA VAL A 185 -19.35 -4.47 -5.27
C VAL A 185 -19.71 -3.83 -3.95
N PRO A 186 -18.75 -3.49 -3.06
CA PRO A 186 -19.07 -2.75 -1.86
C PRO A 186 -19.79 -1.48 -2.31
N THR A 187 -20.97 -1.24 -1.73
CA THR A 187 -21.75 -0.05 -2.05
C THR A 187 -21.01 1.13 -1.45
N VAL A 188 -20.12 1.74 -2.24
CA VAL A 188 -19.43 2.96 -1.83
C VAL A 188 -20.51 4.02 -1.65
N PRO A 189 -20.66 4.62 -0.46
CA PRO A 189 -21.67 5.66 -0.25
C PRO A 189 -21.55 6.73 -1.34
N PRO A 190 -22.66 7.24 -1.91
CA PRO A 190 -22.62 8.26 -2.96
C PRO A 190 -21.72 9.45 -2.61
N GLU A 191 -21.65 9.79 -1.33
CA GLU A 191 -20.76 10.83 -0.79
C GLU A 191 -19.29 10.52 -1.04
N ALA A 192 -18.82 9.29 -0.76
CA ALA A 192 -17.44 8.90 -1.01
C ALA A 192 -17.10 8.87 -2.51
N VAL A 193 -18.07 8.54 -3.38
CA VAL A 193 -17.90 8.65 -4.84
C VAL A 193 -17.74 10.12 -5.26
N ALA A 194 -18.57 11.02 -4.72
CA ALA A 194 -18.50 12.45 -5.01
C ALA A 194 -17.22 13.10 -4.46
N GLU A 195 -16.75 12.69 -3.29
CA GLU A 195 -15.47 13.15 -2.72
C GLU A 195 -14.29 12.72 -3.58
N LYS A 196 -14.29 11.47 -4.06
CA LYS A 196 -13.28 11.01 -5.00
C LYS A 196 -13.27 11.83 -6.29
N GLN A 197 -14.45 12.11 -6.87
CA GLN A 197 -14.53 12.94 -8.07
C GLN A 197 -13.93 14.33 -7.83
N LYS A 198 -14.21 14.95 -6.67
CA LYS A 198 -13.60 16.23 -6.28
C LYS A 198 -12.08 16.12 -6.11
N ALA A 199 -11.58 15.04 -5.54
CA ALA A 199 -10.14 14.80 -5.40
C ALA A 199 -9.46 14.62 -6.78
N ASP A 200 -10.06 13.82 -7.66
CA ASP A 200 -9.59 13.61 -9.04
C ASP A 200 -9.59 14.94 -9.83
N GLU A 201 -10.63 15.78 -9.67
CA GLU A 201 -10.71 17.13 -10.25
C GLU A 201 -9.65 18.09 -9.69
N ALA A 202 -9.42 18.08 -8.38
CA ALA A 202 -8.40 18.91 -7.74
C ALA A 202 -6.98 18.54 -8.21
N VAL A 203 -6.70 17.23 -8.35
CA VAL A 203 -5.45 16.75 -8.94
C VAL A 203 -5.31 17.24 -10.38
N ALA A 204 -6.35 17.12 -11.20
CA ALA A 204 -6.36 17.58 -12.59
C ALA A 204 -6.17 19.11 -12.73
N GLN A 205 -6.64 19.91 -11.77
CA GLN A 205 -6.51 21.37 -11.77
C GLN A 205 -5.14 21.87 -11.29
N SER A 206 -4.40 21.07 -10.53
CA SER A 206 -3.10 21.47 -10.02
C SER A 206 -2.06 21.51 -11.16
N GLN A 207 -1.57 22.69 -11.55
CA GLN A 207 -0.66 22.91 -12.70
C GLN A 207 0.74 22.23 -12.63
N LEU A 208 0.99 21.32 -11.68
CA LEU A 208 2.07 20.33 -11.84
C LEU A 208 1.43 19.00 -12.24
N GLU A 209 1.91 18.42 -13.32
CA GLU A 209 1.65 17.01 -13.64
C GLU A 209 2.29 16.17 -12.53
N SER A 210 1.51 15.83 -11.51
CA SER A 210 1.84 14.81 -10.51
C SER A 210 1.16 13.52 -10.94
N GLU A 211 1.92 12.56 -11.41
CA GLU A 211 1.41 11.19 -11.61
C GLU A 211 1.70 10.40 -10.34
N PHE A 212 0.66 10.14 -9.53
CA PHE A 212 0.68 9.07 -8.54
C PHE A 212 0.29 7.77 -9.26
N ASN A 213 1.28 6.96 -9.59
CA ASN A 213 1.10 5.65 -10.18
C ASN A 213 1.12 4.60 -9.06
N TYR A 214 -0.05 4.05 -8.73
CA TYR A 214 -0.18 2.90 -7.85
C TYR A 214 -0.21 1.62 -8.70
N ASN A 215 0.82 0.78 -8.61
CA ASN A 215 0.88 -0.49 -9.32
C ASN A 215 0.86 -1.67 -8.33
N LEU A 216 -0.19 -2.48 -8.39
CA LEU A 216 -0.47 -3.62 -7.51
C LEU A 216 -0.29 -4.97 -8.22
N LYS A 217 0.76 -5.14 -9.03
CA LYS A 217 0.87 -6.39 -9.81
C LYS A 217 1.29 -7.62 -9.00
N ASP A 218 1.92 -7.46 -7.83
CA ASP A 218 2.58 -8.56 -7.12
C ASP A 218 2.41 -8.52 -5.58
N GLY A 219 1.35 -7.89 -5.05
CA GLY A 219 1.15 -7.77 -3.60
C GLY A 219 2.09 -6.78 -2.88
N VAL A 220 3.00 -6.14 -3.62
CA VAL A 220 3.76 -4.95 -3.18
C VAL A 220 3.08 -3.72 -3.78
N ILE A 221 2.70 -2.77 -2.93
CA ILE A 221 2.23 -1.46 -3.39
C ILE A 221 3.45 -0.69 -3.91
N ASP A 222 3.61 -0.64 -5.23
CA ASP A 222 4.56 0.30 -5.84
C ASP A 222 3.85 1.64 -5.99
N VAL A 223 4.14 2.58 -5.08
CA VAL A 223 3.69 3.97 -5.13
C VAL A 223 4.79 4.79 -5.80
N GLY A 224 4.63 5.07 -7.09
CA GLY A 224 5.45 6.06 -7.77
C GLY A 224 4.75 7.41 -7.72
N ALA A 225 5.35 8.40 -7.07
CA ALA A 225 5.06 9.79 -7.39
C ALA A 225 6.13 10.28 -8.38
N GLY A 226 5.81 11.27 -9.20
CA GLY A 226 6.79 11.93 -10.03
C GLY A 226 6.35 13.35 -10.29
N PHE A 227 7.26 14.31 -10.10
CA PHE A 227 7.05 15.70 -10.45
C PHE A 227 7.89 16.07 -11.65
N THR A 228 7.26 16.69 -12.64
CA THR A 228 8.02 17.41 -13.67
C THR A 228 8.09 18.88 -13.27
N PHE A 229 9.22 19.31 -12.70
CA PHE A 229 9.47 20.74 -12.46
C PHE A 229 9.71 21.44 -13.81
N LYS A 230 8.79 22.32 -14.22
CA LYS A 230 9.08 23.28 -15.31
C LYS A 230 10.07 24.31 -14.77
N THR A 231 11.36 24.05 -14.90
CA THR A 231 12.42 25.01 -14.54
C THR A 231 12.43 26.16 -15.56
N GLY A 232 11.54 27.14 -15.41
CA GLY A 232 11.40 28.23 -16.39
C GLY A 232 10.68 29.50 -15.96
N GLY A 233 10.20 29.63 -14.72
CA GLY A 233 9.57 30.87 -14.27
C GLY A 233 9.70 31.07 -12.77
N ASP A 234 9.77 32.34 -12.34
CA ASP A 234 9.68 32.78 -10.94
C ASP A 234 8.27 32.53 -10.37
N SER A 235 7.83 31.27 -10.39
CA SER A 235 6.56 30.89 -9.77
C SER A 235 6.77 30.80 -8.26
N GLN A 236 6.45 31.89 -7.56
CA GLN A 236 6.20 31.86 -6.13
C GLN A 236 5.00 30.96 -5.86
N ILE A 237 5.27 29.72 -5.41
CA ILE A 237 4.22 28.84 -4.89
C ILE A 237 3.82 29.41 -3.53
N LYS A 238 2.62 30.02 -3.44
CA LYS A 238 2.06 30.42 -2.15
C LYS A 238 1.65 29.17 -1.39
N ALA A 239 2.12 29.06 -0.14
CA ALA A 239 1.69 28.01 0.77
C ALA A 239 0.32 28.40 1.33
N ASP A 240 -0.74 27.71 0.91
CA ASP A 240 -2.06 27.88 1.53
C ASP A 240 -2.08 27.20 2.91
N PRO A 241 -2.79 27.79 3.90
CA PRO A 241 -2.99 27.16 5.20
C PRO A 241 -3.81 25.88 5.06
N LEU A 242 -3.53 24.89 5.91
CA LEU A 242 -4.27 23.63 5.95
C LEU A 242 -5.74 23.89 6.37
N PRO A 243 -6.74 23.33 5.67
CA PRO A 243 -8.14 23.52 6.02
C PRO A 243 -8.52 22.78 7.33
N PRO A 244 -9.56 23.24 8.05
CA PRO A 244 -10.05 22.56 9.26
C PRO A 244 -10.69 21.19 8.96
N ARG A 245 -10.67 20.31 9.97
CA ARG A 245 -11.18 18.92 9.90
C ARG A 245 -12.68 18.88 9.58
N ARG A 246 -13.08 18.01 8.65
CA ARG A 246 -14.49 17.63 8.45
C ARG A 246 -14.82 16.40 9.29
N THR A 247 -15.94 16.45 10.01
CA THR A 247 -16.57 15.28 10.63
C THR A 247 -17.51 14.64 9.62
N TYR A 248 -17.47 13.32 9.53
CA TYR A 248 -18.31 12.54 8.62
C TYR A 248 -19.20 11.64 9.46
N ASN A 249 -20.50 11.67 9.20
CA ASN A 249 -21.46 10.77 9.82
C ASN A 249 -21.57 9.54 8.93
N LEU A 250 -21.16 8.37 9.41
CA LEU A 250 -21.49 7.13 8.72
C LEU A 250 -22.99 6.87 8.88
N VAL A 251 -23.67 6.61 7.77
CA VAL A 251 -25.06 6.17 7.77
C VAL A 251 -25.09 4.79 8.43
N GLU A 252 -25.95 4.59 9.44
CA GLU A 252 -26.18 3.26 10.03
C GLU A 252 -26.44 2.25 8.88
N PRO A 253 -25.72 1.12 8.84
CA PRO A 253 -25.87 0.18 7.74
C PRO A 253 -27.32 -0.32 7.68
N ALA A 254 -28.02 0.07 6.63
CA ALA A 254 -29.35 -0.38 6.30
C ALA A 254 -29.34 -1.89 6.07
N GLU A 255 -29.93 -2.65 7.00
CA GLU A 255 -30.05 -4.12 6.99
C GLU A 255 -28.72 -4.90 6.91
N SER A 256 -28.60 -6.01 7.65
CA SER A 256 -27.38 -6.82 7.61
C SER A 256 -27.18 -7.43 6.23
N VAL A 257 -26.10 -7.05 5.56
CA VAL A 257 -25.64 -7.66 4.30
C VAL A 257 -25.37 -9.16 4.52
N PRO A 258 -25.96 -10.09 3.72
CA PRO A 258 -25.67 -11.52 3.84
C PRO A 258 -24.23 -11.83 3.50
N PHE A 259 -23.55 -12.57 4.37
CA PHE A 259 -22.27 -13.19 4.10
C PHE A 259 -22.48 -14.59 3.49
N PRO A 260 -22.12 -14.83 2.23
CA PRO A 260 -22.41 -16.11 1.61
C PRO A 260 -21.32 -17.15 1.82
N VAL A 261 -21.75 -18.35 2.23
CA VAL A 261 -20.94 -19.56 2.31
C VAL A 261 -21.40 -20.50 1.20
N VAL A 262 -20.55 -20.72 0.19
CA VAL A 262 -20.87 -21.62 -0.93
C VAL A 262 -20.09 -22.92 -0.77
N ARG A 263 -20.78 -24.03 -0.57
CA ARG A 263 -20.18 -25.36 -0.51
C ARG A 263 -19.98 -25.91 -1.91
N LYS A 264 -18.73 -26.17 -2.28
CA LYS A 264 -18.36 -26.85 -3.54
C LYS A 264 -18.45 -28.37 -3.35
N ASP A 265 -18.67 -29.12 -4.43
CA ASP A 265 -18.71 -30.59 -4.41
C ASP A 265 -17.44 -31.22 -3.82
N THR A 266 -16.28 -30.59 -4.05
CA THR A 266 -15.00 -31.04 -3.47
C THR A 266 -14.90 -30.80 -1.97
N GLN A 267 -15.62 -29.79 -1.47
CA GLN A 267 -15.67 -29.41 -0.06
C GLN A 267 -16.80 -30.11 0.70
N ALA A 268 -17.86 -30.56 0.00
CA ALA A 268 -18.95 -31.34 0.58
C ALA A 268 -18.49 -32.69 1.16
N LYS A 269 -17.27 -33.14 0.80
CA LYS A 269 -16.63 -34.35 1.36
C LYS A 269 -15.85 -34.08 2.64
N LEU A 270 -15.63 -32.82 3.00
CA LEU A 270 -14.93 -32.48 4.23
C LEU A 270 -15.86 -32.72 5.43
N PRO A 271 -15.34 -33.15 6.59
CA PRO A 271 -16.07 -33.07 7.84
C PRO A 271 -16.63 -31.66 8.04
N VAL A 272 -17.87 -31.57 8.52
CA VAL A 272 -18.61 -30.31 8.70
C VAL A 272 -17.79 -29.28 9.47
N GLU A 273 -17.17 -29.70 10.58
CA GLU A 273 -16.30 -28.84 11.40
C GLU A 273 -15.11 -28.26 10.64
N GLN A 274 -14.46 -29.07 9.80
CA GLN A 274 -13.31 -28.65 9.00
C GLN A 274 -13.75 -27.66 7.91
N PHE A 275 -14.91 -27.87 7.30
CA PHE A 275 -15.47 -26.93 6.34
C PHE A 275 -15.81 -25.60 7.00
N ALA A 276 -16.51 -25.62 8.14
CA ALA A 276 -16.87 -24.41 8.89
C ALA A 276 -15.62 -23.62 9.32
N GLU A 277 -14.58 -24.30 9.81
CA GLU A 277 -13.31 -23.67 10.15
C GLU A 277 -12.65 -23.01 8.93
N THR A 278 -12.64 -23.70 7.78
CA THR A 278 -12.06 -23.15 6.54
C THR A 278 -12.85 -21.94 6.06
N ALA A 279 -14.18 -21.99 6.12
CA ALA A 279 -15.05 -20.89 5.72
C ALA A 279 -14.77 -19.63 6.53
N ILE A 280 -14.69 -19.74 7.86
CA ILE A 280 -14.39 -18.60 8.74
C ILE A 280 -12.95 -18.12 8.56
N LYS A 281 -11.95 -19.01 8.45
CA LYS A 281 -10.56 -18.61 8.19
C LYS A 281 -10.41 -17.78 6.91
N ASN A 282 -11.17 -18.11 5.86
CA ASN A 282 -11.14 -17.30 4.64
C ASN A 282 -11.66 -15.87 4.86
N VAL A 283 -12.64 -15.68 5.75
CA VAL A 283 -13.08 -14.35 6.19
C VAL A 283 -11.98 -13.64 6.95
N GLN A 284 -11.32 -14.34 7.88
CA GLN A 284 -10.24 -13.79 8.69
C GLN A 284 -9.08 -13.29 7.83
N SER A 285 -8.59 -14.12 6.90
CA SER A 285 -7.49 -13.76 6.00
C SER A 285 -7.81 -12.52 5.18
N LEU A 286 -9.04 -12.41 4.67
CA LEU A 286 -9.51 -11.27 3.90
C LEU A 286 -9.32 -9.93 4.63
N LEU A 287 -9.59 -9.94 5.93
CA LEU A 287 -9.59 -8.77 6.79
C LEU A 287 -8.19 -8.46 7.28
N ASP A 288 -7.43 -9.49 7.63
CA ASP A 288 -6.03 -9.37 8.02
C ASP A 288 -5.21 -8.80 6.84
N GLU A 289 -5.43 -9.27 5.62
CA GLU A 289 -4.78 -8.76 4.40
C GLU A 289 -5.16 -7.30 4.12
N SER A 290 -6.44 -6.95 4.30
CA SER A 290 -6.91 -5.57 4.10
C SER A 290 -6.26 -4.62 5.12
N GLY A 291 -6.29 -4.98 6.41
CA GLY A 291 -5.71 -4.18 7.49
C GLY A 291 -4.19 -3.99 7.37
N GLN A 292 -3.45 -5.03 7.00
CA GLN A 292 -2.00 -4.95 6.76
C GLN A 292 -1.66 -4.11 5.53
N SER A 293 -2.44 -4.23 4.46
CA SER A 293 -2.24 -3.45 3.23
C SER A 293 -2.36 -1.94 3.48
N PHE A 294 -3.27 -1.52 4.35
CA PHE A 294 -3.41 -0.12 4.72
C PHE A 294 -2.23 0.42 5.52
N ARG A 295 -1.80 -0.31 6.56
CA ARG A 295 -0.67 0.13 7.41
C ARG A 295 0.62 0.25 6.61
N SER A 296 0.93 -0.75 5.78
CA SER A 296 2.09 -0.70 4.89
C SER A 296 1.98 0.42 3.86
N GLY A 297 0.79 0.67 3.32
CA GLY A 297 0.53 1.80 2.42
C GLY A 297 0.89 3.16 3.02
N ASN A 298 0.49 3.44 4.27
CA ASN A 298 0.77 4.70 4.94
C ASN A 298 2.29 4.97 5.07
N LEU A 299 3.05 3.94 5.45
CA LEU A 299 4.51 4.06 5.58
C LEU A 299 5.18 4.35 4.23
N VAL A 300 4.75 3.66 3.17
CA VAL A 300 5.26 3.90 1.82
C VAL A 300 4.93 5.32 1.37
N ILE A 301 3.71 5.81 1.62
CA ILE A 301 3.33 7.18 1.24
C ILE A 301 4.16 8.22 2.00
N ALA A 302 4.36 8.06 3.31
CA ALA A 302 5.21 8.95 4.09
C ALA A 302 6.66 8.98 3.55
N HIS A 303 7.22 7.81 3.23
CA HIS A 303 8.52 7.72 2.58
C HIS A 303 8.54 8.45 1.23
N THR A 304 7.52 8.27 0.39
CA THR A 304 7.41 8.98 -0.90
C THR A 304 7.34 10.49 -0.70
N ILE A 305 6.57 11.00 0.26
CA ILE A 305 6.54 12.44 0.58
C ILE A 305 7.95 12.93 0.94
N PHE A 306 8.66 12.20 1.81
CA PHE A 306 10.00 12.60 2.26
C PHE A 306 11.01 12.56 1.12
N HIS A 307 10.95 11.52 0.28
CA HIS A 307 11.77 11.39 -0.91
C HIS A 307 11.65 12.63 -1.80
N GLU A 308 10.42 13.01 -2.15
CA GLU A 308 10.13 14.10 -3.08
C GLU A 308 10.53 15.46 -2.49
N VAL A 309 10.36 15.64 -1.18
CA VAL A 309 10.82 16.82 -0.45
C VAL A 309 12.35 16.92 -0.46
N VAL A 310 13.06 15.80 -0.36
CA VAL A 310 14.53 15.78 -0.47
C VAL A 310 14.96 16.09 -1.90
N GLU A 311 14.37 15.45 -2.90
CA GLU A 311 14.70 15.72 -4.31
C GLU A 311 14.48 17.19 -4.67
N ALA A 312 13.36 17.77 -4.22
CA ALA A 312 13.09 19.19 -4.40
C ALA A 312 14.20 20.07 -3.82
N GLY A 313 14.69 19.77 -2.61
CA GLY A 313 15.83 20.48 -2.02
C GLY A 313 17.13 20.29 -2.81
N LEU A 314 17.37 19.09 -3.34
CA LEU A 314 18.57 18.78 -4.16
C LEU A 314 18.59 19.60 -5.45
N VAL A 315 17.46 19.62 -6.15
CA VAL A 315 17.31 20.36 -7.40
C VAL A 315 17.30 21.87 -7.14
N ASP A 316 16.70 22.34 -6.05
CA ASP A 316 16.66 23.77 -5.70
C ASP A 316 18.05 24.32 -5.35
N ARG A 317 18.86 23.58 -4.57
CA ARG A 317 20.09 24.12 -3.98
C ARG A 317 21.39 23.59 -4.57
N TYR A 318 21.44 22.33 -4.95
CA TYR A 318 22.72 21.66 -5.17
C TYR A 318 23.00 21.39 -6.64
N ILE A 319 22.05 20.87 -7.42
CA ILE A 319 22.36 20.37 -8.76
C ILE A 319 21.23 20.57 -9.78
N GLY A 320 21.57 21.15 -10.94
CA GLY A 320 20.65 21.36 -12.05
C GLY A 320 21.02 20.59 -13.33
N SER A 321 22.08 19.78 -13.32
CA SER A 321 22.55 19.09 -14.53
C SER A 321 21.61 17.95 -14.96
N PRO A 322 21.53 17.61 -16.26
CA PRO A 322 20.62 16.57 -16.77
C PRO A 322 21.07 15.13 -16.49
N ASP A 323 22.28 14.93 -15.97
CA ASP A 323 22.86 13.63 -15.60
C ASP A 323 22.79 13.36 -14.08
N ARG A 324 22.04 14.20 -13.34
CA ARG A 324 21.92 14.16 -11.87
C ARG A 324 21.07 13.01 -11.32
N ARG A 325 20.33 12.28 -12.16
CA ARG A 325 19.20 11.45 -11.69
C ARG A 325 19.60 10.42 -10.64
N TRP A 326 20.57 9.57 -10.94
CA TRP A 326 21.00 8.53 -10.00
C TRP A 326 21.42 9.14 -8.64
N PHE A 327 22.04 10.32 -8.66
CA PHE A 327 22.51 11.00 -7.47
C PHE A 327 21.33 11.56 -6.66
N CYS A 328 20.39 12.26 -7.31
CA CYS A 328 19.20 12.79 -6.66
C CYS A 328 18.34 11.67 -6.06
N GLU A 329 18.01 10.67 -6.87
CA GLU A 329 17.14 9.56 -6.50
C GLU A 329 17.73 8.72 -5.36
N GLY A 330 19.04 8.45 -5.43
CA GLY A 330 19.74 7.71 -4.40
C GLY A 330 19.79 8.45 -3.06
N ILE A 331 20.06 9.76 -3.08
CA ILE A 331 20.10 10.58 -1.86
C ILE A 331 18.70 10.74 -1.28
N ALA A 332 17.70 10.99 -2.13
CA ALA A 332 16.31 11.15 -1.72
C ALA A 332 15.80 9.92 -0.96
N ASN A 333 16.00 8.71 -1.51
CA ASN A 333 15.64 7.47 -0.83
C ASN A 333 16.43 7.26 0.49
N TYR A 334 17.74 7.50 0.48
CA TYR A 334 18.56 7.32 1.68
C TYR A 334 18.14 8.28 2.81
N VAL A 335 17.97 9.58 2.50
CA VAL A 335 17.59 10.59 3.49
C VAL A 335 16.17 10.34 4.01
N ALA A 336 15.22 10.02 3.14
CA ALA A 336 13.86 9.67 3.53
C ALA A 336 13.86 8.47 4.50
N TRP A 337 14.55 7.39 4.14
CA TRP A 337 14.71 6.21 4.99
C TRP A 337 15.38 6.56 6.33
N LYS A 338 16.46 7.35 6.32
CA LYS A 338 17.20 7.76 7.52
C LYS A 338 16.30 8.54 8.49
N VAL A 339 15.56 9.54 7.99
CA VAL A 339 14.66 10.34 8.82
C VAL A 339 13.54 9.49 9.40
N ILE A 340 12.98 8.55 8.63
CA ILE A 340 12.01 7.58 9.16
C ILE A 340 12.63 6.71 10.25
N ARG A 341 13.84 6.19 10.04
CA ARG A 341 14.55 5.37 11.04
C ARG A 341 14.77 6.13 12.34
N ASP A 342 15.24 7.37 12.24
CA ASP A 342 15.56 8.19 13.42
C ASP A 342 14.28 8.56 14.20
N ARG A 343 13.14 8.69 13.51
CA ARG A 343 11.86 9.09 14.11
C ARG A 343 11.01 7.91 14.62
N ALA A 344 10.98 6.81 13.88
CA ALA A 344 10.04 5.70 14.09
C ALA A 344 10.74 4.33 14.27
N GLY A 345 12.07 4.28 14.22
CA GLY A 345 12.86 3.07 14.39
C GLY A 345 13.16 2.34 13.08
N ALA A 346 14.18 1.48 13.12
CA ALA A 346 14.70 0.78 11.95
C ALA A 346 13.70 -0.18 11.29
N ASP A 347 12.83 -0.83 12.08
CA ASP A 347 11.81 -1.72 11.54
C ASP A 347 10.75 -0.99 10.72
N VAL A 348 10.33 0.20 11.18
CA VAL A 348 9.40 1.05 10.43
C VAL A 348 10.06 1.57 9.15
N ALA A 349 11.32 1.99 9.21
CA ALA A 349 12.08 2.43 8.04
C ALA A 349 12.23 1.32 6.99
N ARG A 350 12.50 0.09 7.42
CA ARG A 350 12.57 -1.08 6.54
C ARG A 350 11.21 -1.42 5.91
N GLN A 351 10.11 -1.29 6.66
CA GLN A 351 8.77 -1.49 6.11
C GLN A 351 8.39 -0.41 5.09
N ALA A 352 8.79 0.84 5.34
CA ALA A 352 8.57 1.95 4.42
C ALA A 352 9.40 1.82 3.13
N TYR A 353 10.66 1.36 3.25
CA TYR A 353 11.56 1.15 2.12
C TYR A 353 12.56 0.01 2.39
N ASP A 354 12.28 -1.18 1.85
CA ASP A 354 13.18 -2.34 1.94
C ASP A 354 14.14 -2.38 0.74
N LEU A 355 15.32 -1.79 0.92
CA LEU A 355 16.37 -1.79 -0.11
C LEU A 355 16.81 -3.22 -0.49
N GLN A 356 16.86 -4.16 0.45
CA GLN A 356 17.32 -5.52 0.15
C GLN A 356 16.30 -6.27 -0.71
N ALA A 357 15.01 -6.15 -0.40
CA ALA A 357 13.95 -6.70 -1.23
C ALA A 357 13.94 -6.09 -2.65
N GLN A 358 14.14 -4.77 -2.76
CA GLN A 358 14.21 -4.09 -4.06
C GLN A 358 15.45 -4.50 -4.87
N LEU A 359 16.60 -4.67 -4.23
CA LEU A 359 17.80 -5.16 -4.90
C LEU A 359 17.60 -6.62 -5.35
N ALA A 360 17.02 -7.46 -4.50
CA ALA A 360 16.76 -8.87 -4.81
C ALA A 360 15.83 -9.02 -6.03
N SER A 361 14.72 -8.25 -6.08
CA SER A 361 13.81 -8.24 -7.23
C SER A 361 14.48 -7.69 -8.50
N SER A 362 15.45 -6.78 -8.34
CA SER A 362 16.20 -6.15 -9.44
C SER A 362 17.46 -6.93 -9.86
N ALA A 363 17.84 -7.99 -9.15
CA ALA A 363 19.08 -8.74 -9.41
C ALA A 363 19.20 -9.26 -10.86
N PRO A 364 18.13 -9.78 -11.51
CA PRO A 364 18.21 -10.20 -12.92
C PRO A 364 18.56 -9.07 -13.89
N LEU A 365 18.32 -7.81 -13.49
CA LEU A 365 18.53 -6.61 -14.31
C LEU A 365 19.85 -5.90 -14.00
N GLN A 366 20.63 -6.35 -13.01
CA GLN A 366 21.88 -5.72 -12.58
C GLN A 366 22.84 -5.44 -13.76
N ARG A 367 22.96 -6.36 -14.72
CA ARG A 367 23.83 -6.19 -15.90
C ARG A 367 23.38 -5.06 -16.83
N LYS A 368 22.12 -4.62 -16.75
CA LYS A 368 21.54 -3.52 -17.54
C LYS A 368 21.62 -2.17 -16.84
N VAL A 369 21.81 -2.14 -15.51
CA VAL A 369 21.94 -0.91 -14.74
C VAL A 369 23.22 -0.16 -15.11
N ARG A 370 23.09 1.13 -15.43
CA ARG A 370 24.18 2.06 -15.74
C ARG A 370 23.84 3.41 -15.13
N LEU A 371 24.25 3.66 -13.88
CA LEU A 371 23.85 4.83 -13.09
C LEU A 371 24.32 6.14 -13.74
N LEU A 372 25.56 6.23 -14.19
CA LEU A 372 26.10 7.42 -14.86
C LEU A 372 25.48 7.71 -16.24
N ARG A 373 24.76 6.76 -16.84
CA ARG A 373 24.05 6.94 -18.11
C ARG A 373 22.55 7.13 -17.90
N TRP A 374 22.10 7.13 -16.65
CA TRP A 374 20.68 7.29 -16.34
C TRP A 374 20.31 8.77 -16.40
N VAL A 375 19.65 9.13 -17.50
CA VAL A 375 19.25 10.51 -17.77
C VAL A 375 18.15 10.98 -16.81
N ALA A 376 18.13 12.27 -16.51
CA ALA A 376 17.08 12.93 -15.75
C ALA A 376 15.69 12.69 -16.37
N ALA A 377 14.66 12.69 -15.52
CA ALA A 377 13.29 12.30 -15.89
C ALA A 377 12.74 13.15 -17.04
N GLU A 378 13.09 14.44 -17.10
CA GLU A 378 12.72 15.37 -18.18
C GLU A 378 13.30 15.00 -19.55
N LYS A 379 14.31 14.12 -19.60
CA LYS A 379 14.93 13.60 -20.84
C LYS A 379 14.68 12.10 -21.05
N GLN A 380 13.97 11.45 -20.14
CA GLN A 380 13.66 10.03 -20.27
C GLN A 380 12.63 9.83 -21.39
N ARG A 381 12.87 8.82 -22.24
CA ARG A 381 11.90 8.43 -23.26
C ARG A 381 10.64 7.87 -22.61
N LYS A 382 9.49 8.09 -23.22
CA LYS A 382 8.19 7.66 -22.65
C LYS A 382 8.14 6.15 -22.45
N GLU A 383 8.77 5.38 -23.34
CA GLU A 383 8.80 3.92 -23.30
C GLU A 383 9.66 3.37 -22.16
N ASP A 384 10.63 4.17 -21.69
CA ASP A 384 11.52 3.78 -20.59
C ASP A 384 10.89 4.07 -19.22
N LYS A 385 9.89 4.96 -19.16
CA LYS A 385 9.19 5.32 -17.92
C LYS A 385 8.48 4.09 -17.36
N GLY A 386 8.74 3.79 -16.08
CA GLY A 386 8.16 2.63 -15.39
C GLY A 386 8.69 1.27 -15.85
N SER A 387 9.69 1.21 -16.74
CA SER A 387 10.30 -0.05 -17.15
C SER A 387 10.94 -0.76 -15.95
N PRO A 388 11.01 -2.11 -15.94
CA PRO A 388 11.70 -2.84 -14.88
C PRO A 388 13.17 -2.40 -14.69
N VAL A 389 13.83 -2.01 -15.79
CA VAL A 389 15.20 -1.48 -15.74
C VAL A 389 15.24 -0.13 -15.01
N SER A 390 14.27 0.76 -15.27
CA SER A 390 14.16 2.02 -14.53
C SER A 390 14.03 1.76 -13.02
N LYS A 391 13.18 0.82 -12.59
CA LYS A 391 13.06 0.45 -11.17
C LYS A 391 14.37 -0.09 -10.60
N ALA A 392 15.09 -0.91 -11.36
CA ALA A 392 16.42 -1.37 -10.96
C ALA A 392 17.41 -0.20 -10.81
N HIS A 393 17.35 0.83 -11.66
CA HIS A 393 18.20 2.01 -11.48
C HIS A 393 17.95 2.71 -10.14
N TYR A 394 16.70 2.85 -9.67
CA TYR A 394 16.39 3.39 -8.34
C TYR A 394 17.07 2.57 -7.23
N ALA A 395 16.84 1.26 -7.18
CA ALA A 395 17.40 0.39 -6.14
C ALA A 395 18.94 0.46 -6.08
N PHE A 396 19.60 0.44 -7.25
CA PHE A 396 21.06 0.50 -7.33
C PHE A 396 21.63 1.90 -7.06
N ALA A 397 20.90 2.96 -7.40
CA ALA A 397 21.25 4.33 -7.01
C ALA A 397 21.21 4.48 -5.49
N THR A 398 20.14 4.02 -4.85
CA THR A 398 20.02 4.02 -3.39
C THR A 398 21.12 3.19 -2.73
N ARG A 399 21.42 2.00 -3.28
CA ARG A 399 22.55 1.17 -2.81
C ARG A 399 23.88 1.93 -2.81
N ALA A 400 24.16 2.73 -3.84
CA ALA A 400 25.39 3.51 -3.89
C ALA A 400 25.50 4.51 -2.72
N ILE A 401 24.38 5.14 -2.34
CA ILE A 401 24.37 6.08 -1.22
C ILE A 401 24.46 5.37 0.13
N PHE A 402 23.78 4.23 0.32
CA PHE A 402 23.96 3.40 1.52
C PHE A 402 25.42 2.93 1.66
N MET A 403 26.06 2.46 0.58
CA MET A 403 27.47 2.06 0.61
C MET A 403 28.40 3.23 0.95
N MET A 404 28.07 4.46 0.52
CA MET A 404 28.81 5.65 0.91
C MET A 404 28.66 5.91 2.42
N ALA A 405 27.44 5.89 2.95
CA ALA A 405 27.18 6.07 4.36
C ALA A 405 27.87 5.00 5.22
N ASP A 406 27.78 3.73 4.83
CA ASP A 406 28.40 2.61 5.56
C ASP A 406 29.93 2.72 5.60
N SER A 407 30.57 3.18 4.51
CA SER A 407 32.03 3.22 4.41
C SER A 407 32.67 4.55 4.80
N CYS A 408 31.90 5.63 4.87
CA CYS A 408 32.39 6.98 5.18
C CYS A 408 31.68 7.64 6.37
N GLY A 409 30.73 6.94 7.00
CA GLY A 409 29.87 7.45 8.07
C GLY A 409 28.61 8.16 7.52
N GLU A 410 27.55 8.19 8.32
CA GLU A 410 26.25 8.77 7.92
C GLU A 410 26.34 10.27 7.60
N ASP A 411 27.25 11.00 8.25
CA ASP A 411 27.51 12.42 7.98
C ASP A 411 28.15 12.68 6.61
N SER A 412 28.54 11.64 5.87
CA SER A 412 29.16 11.79 4.55
C SER A 412 28.22 12.45 3.52
N VAL A 413 26.91 12.17 3.59
CA VAL A 413 25.90 12.78 2.71
C VAL A 413 25.81 14.30 2.92
N PRO A 414 25.52 14.83 4.13
CA PRO A 414 25.44 16.28 4.33
C PRO A 414 26.79 16.98 4.11
N LYS A 415 27.92 16.34 4.44
CA LYS A 415 29.27 16.89 4.14
C LYS A 415 29.51 17.02 2.63
N LEU A 416 29.13 16.00 1.85
CA LEU A 416 29.23 16.03 0.39
C LEU A 416 28.37 17.14 -0.21
N LEU A 417 27.11 17.24 0.21
CA LEU A 417 26.20 18.27 -0.29
C LEU A 417 26.69 19.67 0.08
N LYS A 418 27.17 19.89 1.30
CA LYS A 418 27.79 21.17 1.71
C LYS A 418 28.98 21.55 0.83
N GLU A 419 29.82 20.59 0.45
CA GLU A 419 30.95 20.84 -0.47
C GLU A 419 30.45 21.18 -1.89
N ILE A 420 29.43 20.48 -2.39
CA ILE A 420 28.81 20.76 -3.70
C ILE A 420 28.21 22.17 -3.70
N GLY A 421 27.54 22.57 -2.62
CA GLY A 421 26.89 23.89 -2.47
C GLY A 421 27.84 25.09 -2.54
N LYS A 422 29.17 24.87 -2.47
CA LYS A 422 30.17 25.92 -2.73
C LYS A 422 30.27 26.29 -4.22
N THR A 423 29.77 25.44 -5.11
CA THR A 423 29.74 25.70 -6.56
C THR A 423 28.35 26.22 -6.94
N PRO A 424 28.22 27.28 -7.76
CA PRO A 424 26.91 27.76 -8.20
C PRO A 424 26.09 26.64 -8.86
N ARG A 425 24.83 26.43 -8.41
CA ARG A 425 23.93 25.34 -8.86
C ARG A 425 23.93 25.09 -10.36
N ARG A 426 23.92 26.16 -11.17
CA ARG A 426 23.89 26.08 -12.65
C ARG A 426 25.17 25.50 -13.27
N GLN A 427 26.27 25.45 -12.50
CA GLN A 427 27.56 24.93 -12.90
C GLN A 427 27.84 23.53 -12.31
N VAL A 428 26.98 23.04 -11.42
CA VAL A 428 27.15 21.71 -10.82
C VAL A 428 26.71 20.64 -11.81
N ASP A 429 27.67 19.78 -12.17
CA ASP A 429 27.52 18.59 -12.99
C ASP A 429 28.09 17.35 -12.27
N MET A 430 28.04 16.17 -12.90
CA MET A 430 28.60 14.97 -12.27
C MET A 430 30.12 14.99 -12.07
N LYS A 431 30.86 15.81 -12.83
CA LYS A 431 32.30 16.01 -12.58
C LYS A 431 32.53 16.80 -11.30
N THR A 432 31.68 17.79 -11.05
CA THR A 432 31.67 18.57 -9.81
C THR A 432 31.38 17.66 -8.62
N VAL A 433 30.32 16.84 -8.70
CA VAL A 433 30.00 15.84 -7.66
C VAL A 433 31.16 14.87 -7.43
N ALA A 434 31.79 14.34 -8.49
CA ALA A 434 32.94 13.44 -8.36
C ALA A 434 34.14 14.09 -7.68
N ARG A 435 34.43 15.36 -8.00
CA ARG A 435 35.49 16.15 -7.35
C ARG A 435 35.18 16.36 -5.88
N CYS A 436 33.98 16.82 -5.54
CA CYS A 436 33.55 17.05 -4.16
C CYS A 436 33.58 15.74 -3.35
N TYR A 437 33.09 14.64 -3.91
CA TYR A 437 33.15 13.31 -3.28
C TYR A 437 34.60 12.89 -2.96
N ARG A 438 35.52 13.08 -3.90
CA ARG A 438 36.94 12.78 -3.66
C ARG A 438 37.54 13.67 -2.57
N GLN A 439 37.16 14.93 -2.53
CA GLN A 439 37.62 15.87 -1.52
C GLN A 439 37.11 15.51 -0.11
N THR A 440 35.84 15.09 0.01
CA THR A 440 35.23 14.78 1.31
C THR A 440 35.56 13.39 1.83
N THR A 441 35.77 12.41 0.95
CA THR A 441 35.96 11.00 1.34
C THR A 441 37.35 10.44 1.05
N GLY A 442 38.16 11.13 0.23
CA GLY A 442 39.43 10.62 -0.29
C GLY A 442 39.29 9.55 -1.38
N ARG A 443 38.06 9.17 -1.79
CA ARG A 443 37.79 8.06 -2.72
C ARG A 443 37.30 8.55 -4.08
N ARG A 444 37.38 7.70 -5.11
CA ARG A 444 36.82 8.03 -6.43
C ARG A 444 35.34 7.65 -6.48
N LEU A 445 34.52 8.54 -7.03
CA LEU A 445 33.09 8.29 -7.23
C LEU A 445 32.84 7.09 -8.15
N ASP A 446 33.66 6.92 -9.18
CA ASP A 446 33.58 5.77 -10.11
C ASP A 446 33.69 4.41 -9.39
N ASP A 447 34.50 4.35 -8.33
CA ASP A 447 34.71 3.11 -7.58
C ASP A 447 33.46 2.76 -6.77
N LEU A 448 32.81 3.77 -6.17
CA LEU A 448 31.54 3.61 -5.45
C LEU A 448 30.44 3.13 -6.41
N ILE A 449 30.27 3.82 -7.54
CA ILE A 449 29.25 3.49 -8.54
C ILE A 449 29.48 2.08 -9.10
N ARG A 450 30.74 1.75 -9.45
CA ARG A 450 31.09 0.41 -9.93
C ARG A 450 30.80 -0.64 -8.86
N ALA A 451 31.11 -0.37 -7.60
CA ALA A 451 30.83 -1.29 -6.52
C ALA A 451 29.32 -1.53 -6.37
N ALA A 452 28.50 -0.47 -6.37
CA ALA A 452 27.04 -0.59 -6.33
C ALA A 452 26.50 -1.41 -7.51
N GLU A 453 26.95 -1.13 -8.75
CA GLU A 453 26.50 -1.82 -9.96
C GLU A 453 26.97 -3.27 -10.08
N LYS A 454 28.17 -3.61 -9.56
CA LYS A 454 28.85 -4.88 -9.87
C LYS A 454 28.95 -5.85 -8.70
N GLN A 455 28.92 -5.37 -7.46
CA GLN A 455 28.93 -6.29 -6.32
C GLN A 455 27.66 -7.15 -6.36
N PRO A 456 27.77 -8.46 -6.07
CA PRO A 456 26.62 -9.33 -6.00
C PRO A 456 25.54 -8.72 -5.11
N VAL A 457 24.29 -8.81 -5.55
CA VAL A 457 23.14 -8.51 -4.70
C VAL A 457 23.07 -9.60 -3.63
N PRO A 458 23.06 -9.25 -2.33
CA PRO A 458 22.85 -10.24 -1.27
C PRO A 458 21.58 -11.05 -1.56
N LYS A 459 21.64 -12.37 -1.41
CA LYS A 459 20.42 -13.16 -1.44
C LYS A 459 19.52 -12.65 -0.31
N PRO A 460 18.21 -12.48 -0.53
CA PRO A 460 17.31 -12.14 0.56
C PRO A 460 17.49 -13.21 1.63
N THR A 461 18.08 -12.82 2.76
CA THR A 461 18.02 -13.65 3.96
C THR A 461 16.55 -13.78 4.27
N GLN A 462 16.07 -15.03 4.36
CA GLN A 462 14.71 -15.29 4.80
C GLN A 462 14.45 -14.38 5.99
N PRO A 463 13.39 -13.54 5.96
CA PRO A 463 13.08 -12.69 7.11
C PRO A 463 13.08 -13.62 8.32
N PRO A 464 13.74 -13.22 9.44
CA PRO A 464 13.76 -14.06 10.63
C PRO A 464 12.32 -14.46 10.89
N ALA A 465 12.06 -15.77 10.89
CA ALA A 465 10.72 -16.31 11.05
C ALA A 465 10.11 -15.54 12.22
N HIS A 466 9.00 -14.80 11.97
CA HIS A 466 8.42 -13.92 12.98
C HIS A 466 8.40 -14.68 14.29
N ALA A 467 9.25 -14.27 15.23
CA ALA A 467 9.31 -14.94 16.51
C ALA A 467 7.87 -14.93 17.03
N PRO A 468 7.28 -16.10 17.36
CA PRO A 468 5.91 -16.15 17.82
C PRO A 468 5.77 -15.10 18.92
N ALA A 469 4.81 -14.19 18.75
CA ALA A 469 4.62 -13.04 19.64
C ALA A 469 4.77 -13.55 21.07
N ALA A 470 5.80 -13.04 21.76
CA ALA A 470 6.18 -13.56 23.07
C ALA A 470 4.92 -13.57 23.94
N ALA A 471 4.44 -14.77 24.28
CA ALA A 471 3.25 -14.94 25.10
C ALA A 471 3.47 -14.08 26.33
N SER A 472 2.62 -13.07 26.51
CA SER A 472 2.72 -12.10 27.60
C SER A 472 2.88 -12.88 28.89
N GLN A 473 4.09 -12.85 29.46
CA GLN A 473 4.36 -13.50 30.73
C GLN A 473 3.43 -12.86 31.75
N LYS A 474 2.56 -13.66 32.36
CA LYS A 474 1.73 -13.22 33.47
C LYS A 474 2.66 -12.57 34.51
N PRO A 475 2.35 -11.37 35.01
CA PRO A 475 3.11 -10.79 36.11
C PRO A 475 3.07 -11.78 37.28
N ALA A 476 4.26 -12.06 37.83
CA ALA A 476 4.37 -12.84 39.06
C ALA A 476 3.65 -12.08 40.18
N SER A 477 2.66 -12.74 40.76
CA SER A 477 1.92 -12.31 41.94
C SER A 477 2.77 -12.38 43.20
#